data_AF-A0A4Z1HFP5-F1
#
_entry.id   AF-A0A4Z1HFP5-F1
#
_cell.length_a   1.000
_cell.length_b   1.000
_cell.length_c   1.000
_cell.angle_alpha   90.00
_cell.angle_beta   90.00
_cell.angle_gamma   90.00
#
_symmetry.space_group_name_H-M   'P 1'
#
loop_
_entity.id
_entity.type
_entity.pdbx_description
1 polymer ?
#
loop_
_entity_poly.entity_id
_entity_poly.type
_entity_poly.pdbx_seq_one_letter_code
_entity_poly.pdbx_strand_id
1 'polypeptide(L)' 'MGEGKFYIVCPDGDVSEEMDRKRMAWGAGDVVNGRLPLSRWREEYKSEFEEFVKKDL' A
#
# COMPACT_ATOMS: atom_id res chain seq x y z
N MET A 1 -9.04 -22.77 7.14
CA MET A 1 -9.38 -22.10 8.42
C MET A 1 -8.06 -21.60 8.99
N GLY A 2 -7.49 -20.52 8.45
CA GLY A 2 -7.95 -19.14 8.55
C GLY A 2 -7.16 -18.54 9.70
N GLU A 3 -6.10 -17.77 9.43
CA GLU A 3 -5.08 -17.28 10.39
C GLU A 3 -5.63 -16.38 11.52
N GLY A 4 -6.89 -16.52 11.92
CA GLY A 4 -7.57 -15.62 12.86
C GLY A 4 -7.81 -14.22 12.27
N LYS A 5 -7.62 -14.03 10.96
CA LYS A 5 -7.79 -12.74 10.29
C LYS A 5 -9.24 -12.52 9.89
N PHE A 6 -9.74 -11.32 10.18
CA PHE A 6 -11.08 -10.89 9.79
C PHE A 6 -11.14 -10.48 8.30
N TYR A 7 -10.09 -9.86 7.78
CA TYR A 7 -9.97 -9.44 6.39
C TYR A 7 -9.12 -10.42 5.58
N ILE A 8 -9.47 -10.56 4.30
CA ILE A 8 -8.70 -11.31 3.30
C ILE A 8 -8.19 -10.35 2.22
N VAL A 9 -6.97 -10.58 1.73
CA VAL A 9 -6.48 -9.95 0.50
C VAL A 9 -6.75 -10.92 -0.64
N CYS A 10 -7.56 -10.51 -1.60
CA CYS A 10 -7.88 -11.36 -2.75
C CYS A 10 -6.84 -11.10 -3.85
N PRO A 11 -6.07 -12.12 -4.29
CA PRO A 11 -5.11 -11.93 -5.36
C PRO A 11 -5.84 -11.72 -6.70
N ASP A 12 -5.44 -10.70 -7.46
CA ASP A 12 -5.91 -10.44 -8.82
C ASP A 12 -4.95 -10.99 -9.90
N GLY A 13 -3.72 -11.33 -9.52
CA GLY A 13 -2.68 -11.84 -10.39
C GLY A 13 -1.79 -10.77 -11.04
N ASP A 14 -2.02 -9.49 -10.78
CA ASP A 14 -1.24 -8.38 -11.35
C ASP A 14 0.04 -8.10 -10.54
N VAL A 15 -0.02 -8.21 -9.22
CA VAL A 15 1.13 -8.03 -8.33
C VAL A 15 1.15 -9.06 -7.19
N SER A 16 2.25 -9.07 -6.42
CA SER A 16 2.33 -9.89 -5.22
C SER A 16 1.44 -9.34 -4.10
N GLU A 17 0.92 -10.23 -3.24
CA GLU A 17 0.15 -9.83 -2.06
C GLU A 17 0.92 -8.85 -1.16
N GLU A 18 2.25 -8.99 -1.09
CA GLU A 18 3.13 -8.07 -0.37
C GLU A 18 3.06 -6.64 -0.94
N MET A 19 3.09 -6.51 -2.26
CA MET A 19 2.94 -5.22 -2.93
C MET A 19 1.56 -4.62 -2.68
N ASP A 20 0.50 -5.44 -2.69
CA ASP A 20 -0.85 -4.95 -2.37
C ASP A 20 -0.95 -4.47 -0.93
N ARG A 21 -0.38 -5.19 0.03
CA ARG A 21 -0.29 -4.73 1.42
C ARG A 21 0.41 -3.37 1.54
N LYS A 22 1.53 -3.20 0.84
CA LYS A 22 2.25 -1.92 0.76
C LYS A 22 1.38 -0.81 0.16
N ARG A 23 0.68 -1.07 -0.95
CA ARG A 23 -0.21 -0.09 -1.59
C ARG A 23 -1.40 0.30 -0.70
N MET A 24 -2.01 -0.67 -0.01
CA MET A 24 -3.09 -0.42 0.95
C MET A 24 -2.60 0.43 2.12
N ALA A 25 -1.47 0.07 2.73
CA ALA A 25 -0.88 0.82 3.83
C ALA A 25 -0.51 2.26 3.42
N TRP A 26 0.08 2.42 2.23
CA TRP A 26 0.39 3.74 1.68
C TRP A 26 -0.86 4.60 1.49
N GLY A 27 -1.91 4.04 0.87
CA GLY A 27 -3.17 4.74 0.64
C GLY A 27 -3.88 5.13 1.94
N ALA A 28 -3.90 4.24 2.95
CA ALA A 28 -4.39 4.59 4.28
C ALA A 28 -3.54 5.71 4.92
N GLY A 29 -2.23 5.67 4.70
CA GLY A 29 -1.28 6.71 5.11
C GLY A 29 -1.51 8.07 4.46
N ASP A 30 -2.19 8.16 3.30
CA ASP A 30 -2.53 9.46 2.70
C ASP A 30 -3.41 10.28 3.63
N VAL A 31 -4.41 9.63 4.23
CA VAL A 31 -5.33 10.27 5.19
C VAL A 31 -4.59 10.64 6.48
N VAL A 32 -3.74 9.74 6.98
CA VAL A 32 -3.01 9.93 8.24
C VAL A 32 -2.01 11.08 8.14
N ASN A 33 -1.30 11.20 7.00
CA ASN A 33 -0.23 12.19 6.81
C ASN A 33 -0.68 13.45 6.05
N GLY A 34 -1.97 13.57 5.71
CA GLY A 34 -2.49 14.70 4.95
C GLY A 34 -1.93 14.81 3.53
N ARG A 35 -1.55 13.68 2.90
CA ARG A 35 -1.12 13.67 1.49
C ARG A 35 -2.33 13.85 0.58
N LEU A 36 -2.09 14.39 -0.62
CA LEU A 36 -3.12 14.50 -1.64
C LEU A 36 -3.64 13.11 -2.05
N PRO A 37 -4.92 12.97 -2.45
CA PRO A 37 -5.49 11.68 -2.77
C PRO A 37 -4.74 10.99 -3.91
N LEU A 38 -4.64 9.66 -3.79
CA LEU A 38 -3.92 8.77 -4.72
C LEU A 38 -2.44 9.19 -4.86
N SER A 39 -1.79 9.52 -3.75
CA SER A 39 -0.45 10.13 -3.75
C SER A 39 0.60 9.28 -4.47
N ARG A 40 0.44 7.94 -4.48
CA ARG A 40 1.36 7.01 -5.18
C ARG A 40 1.51 7.26 -6.68
N TRP A 41 0.57 7.96 -7.30
CA TRP A 41 0.59 8.30 -8.73
C TRP A 41 1.01 9.74 -9.01
N ARG A 42 1.27 10.53 -7.96
CA ARG A 42 1.68 11.92 -8.08
C ARG A 42 3.20 12.00 -8.08
N GLU A 43 3.75 12.79 -9.00
CA GLU A 43 5.20 12.97 -9.14
C GLU A 43 5.84 13.47 -7.83
N GLU A 44 5.15 14.34 -7.10
CA GLU A 44 5.60 14.92 -5.81
C GLU A 44 5.88 13.86 -4.74
N TYR A 45 5.21 12.70 -4.78
CA TYR A 45 5.33 11.64 -3.76
C TYR A 45 5.96 10.35 -4.32
N LYS A 46 6.38 10.33 -5.58
CA LYS A 46 6.89 9.13 -6.25
C LYS A 46 8.12 8.56 -5.56
N SER A 47 9.09 9.41 -5.24
CA SER A 47 10.32 8.98 -4.54
C SER A 47 10.02 8.46 -3.12
N GLU A 48 9.10 9.12 -2.40
CA GLU A 48 8.70 8.67 -1.06
C GLU A 48 7.99 7.31 -1.12
N PHE A 49 7.15 7.09 -2.14
CA PHE A 49 6.49 5.81 -2.37
C PHE A 49 7.50 4.70 -2.74
N GLU A 50 8.46 4.98 -3.62
CA GLU A 50 9.51 4.02 -4.01
C GLU A 50 10.35 3.59 -2.80
N GLU A 51 10.70 4.52 -1.92
CA GLU A 51 11.42 4.22 -0.68
C GLU A 51 10.54 3.47 0.32
N PHE A 52 9.24 3.78 0.39
CA PHE A 52 8.30 3.07 1.25
C PHE A 52 8.14 1.60 0.83
N VAL A 53 8.01 1.33 -0.47
CA VAL A 53 7.79 -0.04 -0.99
C VAL A 53 9.00 -0.95 -0.74
N LYS A 54 10.21 -0.40 -0.55
CA LYS A 54 11.40 -1.17 -0.20
C LYS A 54 11.45 -1.60 1.28
N LYS A 55 10.66 -0.96 2.14
CA LYS A 55 10.62 -1.30 3.57
C LYS A 55 9.81 -2.57 3.80
N ASP A 56 10.20 -3.33 4.82
CA ASP A 56 9.40 -4.44 5.33
C ASP A 56 8.21 -3.89 6.14
N LEU A 57 7.06 -4.56 6.09
CA LEU A 57 5.77 -4.05 6.55
C LEU A 57 5.19 -4.94 7.65
#